data_AF-A0A7Y2FF77-F1
#
_entry.id   AF-A0A7Y2FF77-F1
#
_cell.length_a   1.000
_cell.length_b   1.000
_cell.length_c   1.000
_cell.angle_alpha   90.00
_cell.angle_beta   90.00
_cell.angle_gamma   90.00
#
_symmetry.space_group_name_H-M   'P 1'
#
loop_
_entity.id
_entity.type
_entity.pdbx_description
1 polymer ?
#
loop_
_entity_poly.entity_id
_entity_poly.type
_entity_poly.pdbx_seq_one_letter_code
_entity_poly.pdbx_strand_id
1 'polypeptide(L)' 'LDVKKGDTVLFGKYAGTEVKVDGDELLVMREDDIMAIIEG' A
#
# COMPACT_ATOMS: atom_id res chain seq x y z
N LEU A 1 9.43 -7.49 -3.14
CA LEU A 1 10.12 -6.34 -2.53
C LEU A 1 9.73 -6.40 -1.07
N ASP A 2 10.58 -6.94 -0.19
CA ASP A 2 10.16 -7.30 1.18
C ASP A 2 9.68 -6.07 1.97
N VAL A 3 8.36 -5.84 1.95
CA VAL A 3 7.68 -4.79 2.70
C VAL A 3 7.36 -5.28 4.09
N LYS A 4 7.61 -4.43 5.08
CA LYS A 4 7.27 -4.68 6.48
C LYS A 4 6.25 -3.66 6.96
N LYS A 5 5.52 -4.05 8.02
CA LYS A 5 4.57 -3.16 8.68
C LYS A 5 5.27 -1.87 9.09
N GLY A 6 4.71 -0.74 8.68
CA GLY A 6 5.23 0.60 8.98
C GLY A 6 6.06 1.23 7.86
N ASP A 7 6.40 0.49 6.80
CA ASP A 7 7.06 1.07 5.64
C ASP A 7 6.14 2.07 4.93
N THR A 8 6.70 3.21 4.53
CA THR A 8 6.04 4.14 3.61
C THR A 8 6.41 3.75 2.19
N VAL A 9 5.42 3.58 1.32
CA VAL A 9 5.64 3.05 -0.03
C VAL A 9 5.06 3.96 -1.10
N LEU A 10 5.68 3.93 -2.28
CA LEU A 10 5.15 4.52 -3.50
C LEU A 10 4.45 3.45 -4.33
N PHE A 11 3.23 3.72 -4.74
CA PHE A 11 2.44 2.86 -5.61
C PHE A 11 1.75 3.68 -6.70
N GLY A 12 1.32 3.00 -7.77
CA GLY A 12 0.64 3.66 -8.88
C GLY A 12 -0.71 4.24 -8.45
N LYS A 13 -1.07 5.44 -8.93
CA LYS A 13 -2.32 6.15 -8.57
C LYS A 13 -3.61 5.30 -8.70
N TYR A 14 -3.63 4.33 -9.60
CA TYR A 14 -4.79 3.48 -9.88
C TYR A 14 -4.59 2.02 -9.41
N ALA A 15 -3.57 1.76 -8.59
CA ALA A 15 -3.31 0.44 -8.04
C ALA A 15 -4.09 0.22 -6.74
N GLY A 16 -4.50 -1.02 -6.51
CA GLY A 16 -5.25 -1.42 -5.31
C GLY A 16 -6.77 -1.23 -5.40
N THR A 17 -7.44 -1.54 -4.31
CA THR A 17 -8.88 -1.41 -4.13
C THR A 17 -9.18 -0.84 -2.76
N GLU A 18 -9.97 0.23 -2.72
CA GLU A 18 -10.42 0.83 -1.46
C GLU A 18 -11.49 -0.05 -0.81
N VAL A 19 -11.32 -0.31 0.49
CA VAL A 19 -12.25 -1.10 1.30
C VAL A 19 -12.46 -0.43 2.66
N LYS A 20 -13.65 -0.63 3.23
CA LYS A 20 -13.94 -0.20 4.61
C LYS A 20 -13.97 -1.40 5.53
N VAL A 21 -13.17 -1.39 6.58
CA VAL A 21 -13.10 -2.44 7.59
C VAL A 21 -13.15 -1.78 8.96
N ASP A 22 -14.10 -2.19 9.81
CA ASP A 22 -14.27 -1.66 11.16
C ASP A 22 -14.37 -0.13 11.27
N GLY A 23 -14.80 0.53 10.20
CA GLY A 23 -14.94 1.99 10.10
C GLY A 23 -13.73 2.70 9.48
N ASP A 24 -12.62 2.01 9.30
CA ASP A 24 -11.40 2.54 8.70
C ASP A 24 -11.40 2.36 7.17
N GLU A 25 -10.95 3.40 6.46
CA GLU A 25 -10.69 3.35 5.02
C GLU A 25 -9.28 2.80 4.78
N LEU A 26 -9.21 1.65 4.11
CA LEU A 26 -7.96 0.94 3.81
C LEU A 26 -7.82 0.75 2.30
N LEU A 27 -6.57 0.65 1.83
CA LEU A 27 -6.25 0.30 0.46
C LEU A 27 -5.61 -1.09 0.44
N VAL A 28 -6.26 -2.06 -0.21
CA VAL A 28 -5.73 -3.41 -0.40
C VAL A 28 -5.08 -3.49 -1.77
N MET A 29 -3.84 -3.96 -1.84
CA MET A 29 -3.12 -4.11 -3.10
C MET A 29 -2.11 -5.26 -3.04
N ARG A 30 -1.58 -5.65 -4.21
CA ARG A 30 -0.53 -6.65 -4.28
C ARG A 30 0.82 -6.00 -4.08
N GLU A 31 1.77 -6.75 -3.53
CA GLU A 31 3.14 -6.29 -3.36
C GLU A 31 3.79 -5.91 -4.71
N ASP A 32 3.44 -6.61 -5.79
CA ASP A 32 3.90 -6.31 -7.15
C ASP A 32 3.48 -4.92 -7.66
N ASP A 33 2.46 -4.31 -7.07
CA ASP A 33 2.00 -2.95 -7.42
C ASP A 33 2.84 -1.84 -6.73
N ILE A 34 3.74 -2.22 -5.82
CA ILE A 34 4.60 -1.32 -5.07
C ILE A 34 5.86 -1.00 -5.89
N MET A 35 6.09 0.28 -6.17
CA MET A 35 7.21 0.75 -6.99
C MET A 35 8.50 0.95 -6.17
N ALA A 36 8.37 1.44 -4.93
CA ALA A 36 9.51 1.71 -4.04
C ALA A 36 9.06 1.81 -2.56
N ILE A 37 10.00 1.56 -1.65
CA ILE A 37 9.90 1.96 -0.23
C ILE A 37 10.62 3.31 -0.09
N ILE A 38 9.99 4.26 0.59
CA ILE A 38 10.56 5.58 0.89
C ILE A 38 11.16 5.55 2.30
N GLU A 39 12.45 5.88 2.40
CA GLU A 39 13.15 6.10 3.66
C GLU A 39 13.36 7.61 3.84
N GLY A 40 13.02 8.13 5.02
CA GLY A 40 13.20 9.53 5.42
C GLY A 40 14.45 9.75 6.24
#